data_AF-A0A7W9YMD7-F1
#
_entry.id   AF-A0A7W9YMD7-F1
#
_cell.length_a   1.000
_cell.length_b   1.000
_cell.length_c   1.000
_cell.angle_alpha   90.00
_cell.angle_beta   90.00
_cell.angle_gamma   90.00
#
_symmetry.space_group_name_H-M   'P 1'
#
loop_
_entity.id
_entity.type
_entity.pdbx_description
1 polymer ?
#
loop_
_entity_poly.entity_id
_entity_poly.type
_entity_poly.pdbx_seq_one_letter_code
_entity_poly.pdbx_strand_id
1 'polypeptide(L)'
;MHNVMLLLTLIAALLLRISGQHQPPSGRHAAGRRSPAAADTPALRRAPRPRPYAAELAASPAPAPGPSRIPDRDAFYRLAELSPHAPGWNFTYDHTALAPYTARNRAEPQMVIAAARVADLGAMLDSITSPAWPRPAALTAQQRSAAAAERGELDRLVRAGAGR
;
A
#
# COMPACT_ATOMS: atom_id res chain seq x y z
N MET A 1 36.67 -3.27 -21.24
CA MET A 1 36.27 -1.85 -21.11
C MET A 1 34.92 -1.52 -21.75
N HIS A 2 34.41 -2.28 -22.74
CA HIS A 2 33.09 -2.05 -23.35
C HIS A 2 31.89 -2.17 -22.40
N ASN A 3 31.92 -3.11 -21.44
CA ASN A 3 30.80 -3.32 -20.51
C ASN A 3 30.61 -2.16 -19.51
N VAL A 4 31.67 -1.41 -19.21
CA VAL A 4 31.63 -0.28 -18.27
C VAL A 4 30.99 0.95 -18.93
N MET A 5 31.23 1.18 -20.23
CA MET A 5 30.57 2.26 -20.96
C MET A 5 29.06 2.00 -21.14
N LEU A 6 28.66 0.74 -21.37
CA LEU A 6 27.24 0.37 -21.47
C LEU A 6 26.48 0.58 -20.15
N LEU A 7 27.12 0.32 -19.02
CA LEU A 7 26.53 0.55 -17.70
C LEU A 7 26.33 2.05 -17.45
N LEU A 8 27.33 2.88 -17.79
CA LEU A 8 27.27 4.33 -17.61
C LEU A 8 26.21 5.00 -18.49
N THR A 9 26.06 4.56 -19.74
CA THR A 9 25.01 5.09 -20.63
C THR A 9 23.61 4.69 -20.16
N LEU A 10 23.44 3.47 -19.62
CA LEU A 10 22.16 3.03 -19.07
C LEU A 10 21.76 3.83 -17.82
N ILE A 11 22.72 4.14 -16.94
CA ILE A 11 22.51 4.97 -15.76
C ILE A 11 22.13 6.41 -16.16
N ALA A 12 22.82 7.00 -17.13
CA ALA A 12 22.52 8.35 -17.60
C ALA A 12 21.12 8.46 -18.23
N ALA A 13 20.72 7.45 -19.02
CA ALA A 13 19.39 7.38 -19.61
C ALA A 13 18.28 7.21 -18.54
N LEU A 14 18.56 6.46 -17.47
CA LEU A 14 17.62 6.27 -16.36
C LEU A 14 17.41 7.57 -15.57
N LEU A 15 18.47 8.35 -15.33
CA LEU A 15 18.38 9.62 -14.62
C LEU A 15 17.62 10.70 -15.40
N LEU A 16 17.79 10.78 -16.72
CA LEU A 16 17.03 11.72 -17.55
C LEU A 16 15.52 11.43 -17.54
N ARG A 17 15.12 10.16 -17.43
CA ARG A 17 13.71 9.77 -17.43
C ARG A 17 12.98 10.14 -16.13
N ILE A 18 13.71 10.21 -15.01
CA ILE A 18 13.14 10.52 -13.69
C ILE A 18 12.91 12.04 -13.53
N SER A 19 13.76 12.87 -14.12
CA SER A 19 13.65 14.33 -14.02
C SER A 19 12.49 14.94 -14.84
N GLY A 20 11.94 14.22 -15.81
CA GLY A 20 10.83 14.70 -16.65
C GLY A 20 9.44 14.67 -16.01
N GLN A 21 9.29 14.15 -14.77
CA GLN A 21 7.97 13.93 -14.16
C GLN A 21 7.55 14.95 -13.09
N HIS A 22 8.34 16.00 -12.82
CA HIS A 22 7.95 17.05 -11.87
C HIS A 22 7.51 18.32 -12.59
N GLN A 23 6.22 18.38 -12.94
CA GLN A 23 5.56 19.64 -13.26
C GLN A 23 4.43 19.86 -12.25
N PRO A 24 4.56 20.80 -11.29
CA PRO A 24 3.46 21.15 -10.42
C PRO A 24 2.43 22.02 -11.16
N PRO A 25 1.12 21.76 -11.02
CA PRO A 25 0.09 22.61 -11.61
C PRO A 25 -0.01 23.94 -10.84
N SER A 26 0.20 25.03 -11.58
CA SER A 26 -0.15 26.40 -11.20
C SER A 26 -1.68 26.54 -11.10
N GLY A 27 -2.20 26.91 -9.94
CA GLY A 27 -3.62 27.20 -9.73
C GLY A 27 -3.83 28.33 -8.73
N ARG A 28 -4.23 29.50 -9.25
CA ARG A 28 -4.47 30.76 -8.54
C ARG A 28 -5.98 30.97 -8.37
N HIS A 29 -6.36 31.58 -7.26
CA HIS A 29 -7.60 32.34 -6.97
C HIS A 29 -8.98 31.64 -6.96
N ALA A 30 -9.67 31.76 -5.83
CA ALA A 30 -11.01 32.36 -5.80
C ALA A 30 -11.31 32.97 -4.43
N ALA A 31 -11.56 34.28 -4.43
CA ALA A 31 -12.09 35.06 -3.33
C ALA A 31 -13.62 35.10 -3.41
N GLY A 32 -14.27 35.38 -2.28
CA GLY A 32 -15.69 35.74 -2.18
C GLY A 32 -16.46 34.77 -1.28
N ARG A 33 -17.35 35.17 -0.37
CA ARG A 33 -17.94 36.47 -0.03
C ARG A 33 -18.33 36.40 1.45
N ARG A 34 -18.10 37.48 2.19
CA ARG A 34 -18.88 37.79 3.39
C ARG A 34 -20.21 38.39 2.94
N SER A 35 -21.30 38.02 3.61
CA SER A 35 -22.44 38.91 3.83
C SER A 35 -23.03 38.68 5.22
N PRO A 36 -23.63 39.72 5.86
CA PRO A 36 -23.84 39.80 7.30
C PRO A 36 -25.32 39.79 7.72
N ALA A 37 -25.51 39.81 9.05
CA ALA A 37 -26.68 40.29 9.80
C ALA A 37 -27.94 39.42 9.72
N ALA A 38 -28.81 39.34 10.72
CA ALA A 38 -28.86 39.66 12.14
C ALA A 38 -30.26 39.19 12.55
N ALA A 39 -30.44 38.61 13.73
CA ALA A 39 -31.70 38.71 14.48
C ALA A 39 -31.52 38.04 15.84
N ASP A 40 -31.37 38.91 16.84
CA ASP A 40 -31.55 38.62 18.25
C ASP A 40 -32.89 37.94 18.49
N THR A 41 -32.90 36.90 19.33
CA THR A 41 -34.10 36.47 20.05
C THR A 41 -33.70 36.08 21.46
N PRO A 42 -34.26 36.71 22.51
CA PRO A 42 -33.80 36.51 23.87
C PRO A 42 -34.19 35.14 24.42
N ALA A 43 -33.26 34.58 25.17
CA ALA A 43 -33.30 33.26 25.77
C ALA A 43 -34.47 33.06 26.76
N LEU A 44 -35.39 32.16 26.40
CA LEU A 44 -36.29 31.52 27.35
C LEU A 44 -35.51 30.38 28.04
N ARG A 45 -35.00 30.69 29.23
CA ARG A 45 -34.20 29.84 30.11
C ARG A 45 -35.03 28.62 30.56
N ARG A 46 -35.02 27.53 29.78
CA ARG A 46 -35.49 26.21 30.23
C ARG A 46 -34.35 25.49 30.94
N ALA A 47 -34.56 25.16 32.21
CA ALA A 47 -33.66 24.30 32.97
C ALA A 47 -33.50 22.93 32.28
N PRO A 48 -32.27 22.39 32.12
CA PRO A 48 -32.09 21.06 31.55
C PRO A 48 -32.52 20.00 32.58
N ARG A 49 -33.45 19.12 32.20
CA ARG A 49 -33.69 17.86 32.91
C ARG A 49 -32.40 17.01 32.91
N PRO A 50 -32.14 16.20 33.94
CA PRO A 50 -30.93 15.40 34.02
C PRO A 50 -30.91 14.35 32.90
N ARG A 51 -29.93 14.43 31.99
CA ARG A 51 -29.61 13.36 31.05
C ARG A 51 -28.76 12.31 31.78
N PRO A 52 -29.15 11.03 31.78
CA PRO A 52 -28.30 9.94 32.25
C PRO A 52 -27.34 9.54 31.12
N TYR A 53 -26.43 10.44 30.74
CA TYR A 53 -25.22 10.12 29.95
C TYR A 53 -24.32 11.35 29.89
N ALA A 54 -23.88 11.85 31.04
CA ALA A 54 -22.68 12.69 31.09
C ALA A 54 -21.48 11.73 31.05
N ALA A 55 -21.18 11.23 29.85
CA ALA A 55 -19.86 10.69 29.58
C ALA A 55 -18.86 11.81 29.88
N GLU A 56 -17.88 11.50 30.73
CA GLU A 56 -16.75 12.34 31.04
C GLU A 56 -16.22 13.03 29.78
N LEU A 57 -16.36 14.35 29.75
CA LEU A 57 -15.44 15.20 29.00
C LEU A 57 -14.08 15.11 29.70
N ALA A 58 -13.29 14.08 29.38
CA ALA A 58 -11.91 13.94 29.82
C ALA A 58 -11.05 13.31 28.72
N ALA A 59 -10.87 14.06 27.64
CA ALA A 59 -9.64 14.18 26.87
C ALA A 59 -10.03 14.87 25.55
N SER A 60 -9.52 16.08 25.34
CA SER A 60 -9.45 16.60 23.98
C SER A 60 -8.77 15.52 23.14
N PRO A 61 -9.38 15.01 22.04
CA PRO A 61 -8.69 14.04 21.20
C PRO A 61 -7.35 14.66 20.82
N ALA A 62 -6.27 13.93 21.07
CA ALA A 62 -4.95 14.32 20.62
C ALA A 62 -5.06 14.78 19.15
N PRO A 63 -4.39 15.87 18.75
CA PRO A 63 -4.46 16.37 17.38
C PRO A 63 -4.30 15.18 16.45
N ALA A 64 -5.25 15.02 15.52
CA ALA A 64 -5.20 13.96 14.52
C ALA A 64 -3.76 13.89 13.99
N PRO A 65 -3.11 12.71 13.99
CA PRO A 65 -1.73 12.60 13.55
C PRO A 65 -1.64 13.28 12.18
N GLY A 66 -0.81 14.33 12.11
CA GLY A 66 -0.68 15.10 10.89
C GLY A 66 -0.39 14.16 9.73
N PRO A 67 -0.93 14.43 8.53
CA PRO A 67 -0.66 13.59 7.37
C PRO A 67 0.86 13.52 7.21
N SER A 68 1.41 12.29 7.13
CA SER A 68 2.83 11.96 6.92
C SER A 68 3.71 11.60 8.13
N ARG A 69 3.17 11.26 9.31
CA ARG A 69 4.00 10.63 10.37
C ARG A 69 3.73 9.13 10.47
N ILE A 70 4.77 8.32 10.25
CA ILE A 70 4.72 6.87 10.51
C ILE A 70 4.63 6.67 12.03
N PRO A 71 3.55 6.07 12.59
CA PRO A 71 3.38 5.89 14.04
C PRO A 71 4.55 5.14 14.67
N ASP A 72 4.98 4.04 14.06
CA ASP A 72 6.10 3.19 14.52
C ASP A 72 7.35 3.35 13.63
N ARG A 73 7.78 4.59 13.38
CA ARG A 73 8.88 4.90 12.44
C ARG A 73 10.15 4.07 12.65
N ASP A 74 10.61 3.92 13.89
CA ASP A 74 11.87 3.22 14.18
C ASP A 74 11.74 1.70 14.01
N ALA A 75 10.58 1.14 14.34
CA ALA A 75 10.31 -0.28 14.08
C ALA A 75 10.21 -0.53 12.58
N PHE A 76 9.53 0.36 11.84
CA PHE A 76 9.42 0.28 10.39
C PHE A 76 10.78 0.37 9.72
N TYR A 77 11.63 1.33 10.13
CA TYR A 77 13.00 1.46 9.62
C TYR A 77 13.85 0.22 9.90
N ARG A 78 13.79 -0.33 11.13
CA ARG A 78 14.50 -1.57 11.46
C ARG A 78 14.06 -2.73 10.58
N LEU A 79 12.76 -2.88 10.33
CA LEU A 79 12.25 -3.92 9.44
C LEU A 79 12.68 -3.67 7.98
N ALA A 80 12.56 -2.43 7.50
CA ALA A 80 12.78 -2.09 6.10
C ALA A 80 14.25 -2.10 5.67
N GLU A 81 15.16 -1.70 6.56
CA GLU A 81 16.57 -1.49 6.21
C GLU A 81 17.52 -2.46 6.90
N LEU A 82 17.17 -2.94 8.11
CA LEU A 82 18.10 -3.68 8.97
C LEU A 82 17.72 -5.16 9.16
N SER A 83 16.53 -5.57 8.68
CA SER A 83 16.10 -6.95 8.81
C SER A 83 16.70 -7.85 7.72
N PRO A 84 16.72 -9.19 7.94
CA PRO A 84 17.07 -10.14 6.89
C PRO A 84 16.19 -10.06 5.63
N HIS A 85 15.00 -9.45 5.74
CA HIS A 85 14.04 -9.30 4.65
C HIS A 85 14.35 -8.11 3.73
N ALA A 86 15.12 -7.12 4.21
CA ALA A 86 15.44 -5.88 3.49
C ALA A 86 15.94 -6.08 2.04
N PRO A 87 16.82 -7.07 1.75
CA PRO A 87 17.30 -7.29 0.38
C PRO A 87 16.23 -7.82 -0.59
N GLY A 88 15.25 -8.59 -0.08
CA GLY A 88 14.25 -9.28 -0.89
C GLY A 88 12.95 -8.50 -1.07
N TRP A 89 12.75 -7.41 -0.32
CA TRP A 89 11.47 -6.74 -0.19
C TRP A 89 11.60 -5.22 -0.32
N ASN A 90 10.54 -4.59 -0.83
CA ASN A 90 10.36 -3.14 -0.86
C ASN A 90 9.28 -2.78 0.14
N PHE A 91 9.61 -1.92 1.10
CA PHE A 91 8.72 -1.53 2.17
C PHE A 91 8.14 -0.14 1.89
N THR A 92 6.83 0.02 2.05
CA THR A 92 6.14 1.29 1.88
C THR A 92 5.15 1.51 3.02
N TYR A 93 4.87 2.79 3.30
CA TYR A 93 3.86 3.20 4.26
C TYR A 93 2.83 4.11 3.59
N ASP A 94 1.56 3.74 3.65
CA ASP A 94 0.43 4.56 3.18
C ASP A 94 -0.57 4.77 4.32
N HIS A 95 -0.53 5.96 4.92
CA HIS A 95 -1.44 6.37 6.00
C HIS A 95 -2.93 6.38 5.64
N THR A 96 -3.29 6.31 4.36
CA THR A 96 -4.69 6.29 3.91
C THR A 96 -5.26 4.88 3.81
N ALA A 97 -4.40 3.86 3.82
CA ALA A 97 -4.80 2.47 3.70
C ALA A 97 -5.18 1.85 5.06
N LEU A 98 -6.13 0.89 5.04
CA LEU A 98 -6.50 0.11 6.23
C LEU A 98 -5.33 -0.75 6.77
N ALA A 99 -4.45 -1.18 5.87
CA ALA A 99 -3.21 -1.88 6.18
C ALA A 99 -2.05 -1.02 5.66
N PRO A 100 -1.59 -0.04 6.45
CA PRO A 100 -0.73 1.02 5.95
C PRO A 100 0.71 0.55 5.71
N TYR A 101 1.14 -0.53 6.36
CA TYR A 101 2.48 -1.09 6.17
C TYR A 101 2.44 -2.16 5.10
N THR A 102 3.21 -1.97 4.02
CA THR A 102 3.25 -2.91 2.89
C THR A 102 4.68 -3.35 2.62
N ALA A 103 4.85 -4.64 2.33
CA ALA A 103 6.08 -5.22 1.79
C ALA A 103 5.76 -5.87 0.43
N ARG A 104 6.47 -5.44 -0.62
CA ARG A 104 6.39 -6.04 -1.97
C ARG A 104 7.66 -6.80 -2.29
N ASN A 105 7.54 -8.05 -2.72
CA ASN A 105 8.72 -8.85 -3.08
C ASN A 105 9.39 -8.26 -4.32
N ARG A 106 10.72 -8.18 -4.31
CA ARG A 106 11.50 -7.61 -5.43
C ARG A 106 11.62 -8.56 -6.61
N ALA A 107 11.68 -9.87 -6.37
CA ALA A 107 11.77 -10.88 -7.42
C ALA A 107 10.39 -11.21 -8.02
N GLU A 108 9.33 -11.12 -7.20
CA GLU A 108 7.95 -11.37 -7.59
C GLU A 108 7.03 -10.19 -7.21
N PRO A 109 6.93 -9.13 -8.03
CA PRO A 109 6.20 -7.90 -7.69
C PRO A 109 4.70 -8.10 -7.39
N GLN A 110 4.11 -9.20 -7.87
CA GLN A 110 2.75 -9.63 -7.55
C GLN A 110 2.58 -10.11 -6.10
N MET A 111 3.66 -10.50 -5.42
CA MET A 111 3.65 -10.93 -4.04
C MET A 111 3.75 -9.71 -3.12
N VAL A 112 2.62 -9.36 -2.53
CA VAL A 112 2.48 -8.20 -1.64
C VAL A 112 1.85 -8.66 -0.32
N ILE A 113 2.45 -8.22 0.77
CA ILE A 113 1.93 -8.41 2.13
C ILE A 113 1.64 -7.04 2.69
N ALA A 114 0.48 -6.88 3.31
CA ALA A 114 0.11 -5.67 4.01
C ALA A 114 -0.38 -6.00 5.42
N ALA A 115 -0.06 -5.14 6.39
CA ALA A 115 -0.50 -5.29 7.75
C ALA A 115 -0.86 -3.94 8.40
N ALA A 116 -1.72 -4.01 9.43
CA ALA A 116 -2.11 -2.86 10.23
C ALA A 116 -0.97 -2.33 11.12
N ARG A 117 -0.06 -3.22 11.56
CA ARG A 117 1.07 -2.92 12.44
C ARG A 117 2.37 -3.45 11.87
N VAL A 118 3.48 -2.78 12.17
CA VAL A 118 4.82 -3.21 11.74
C VAL A 118 5.17 -4.60 12.28
N ALA A 119 4.83 -4.89 13.54
CA ALA A 119 5.11 -6.17 14.17
C ALA A 119 4.44 -7.34 13.44
N ASP A 120 3.18 -7.16 13.02
CA ASP A 120 2.42 -8.17 12.28
C ASP A 120 3.03 -8.39 10.90
N LEU A 121 3.47 -7.32 10.22
CA LEU A 121 4.17 -7.43 8.94
C LEU A 121 5.48 -8.23 9.07
N GLY A 122 6.26 -7.96 10.12
CA GLY A 122 7.49 -8.70 10.41
C GLY A 122 7.23 -10.19 10.65
N ALA A 123 6.24 -10.51 11.48
CA ALA A 123 5.87 -11.90 11.76
C ALA A 123 5.37 -12.65 10.51
N MET A 124 4.61 -11.99 9.63
CA MET A 124 4.19 -12.57 8.36
C MET A 124 5.39 -12.85 7.46
N LEU A 125 6.35 -11.93 7.37
CA LEU A 125 7.58 -12.13 6.60
C LEU A 125 8.43 -13.28 7.16
N ASP A 126 8.54 -13.40 8.49
CA ASP A 126 9.23 -14.51 9.14
C ASP A 126 8.55 -15.86 8.87
N SER A 127 7.22 -15.87 8.71
CA SER A 127 6.46 -17.08 8.39
C SER A 127 6.62 -17.54 6.93
N ILE A 128 7.10 -16.67 6.04
CA ILE A 128 7.33 -17.04 4.64
C ILE A 128 8.60 -17.87 4.56
N THR A 129 8.40 -19.17 4.49
CA THR A 129 9.45 -20.10 4.12
C THR A 129 9.78 -19.86 2.64
N SER A 130 11.02 -19.43 2.35
CA SER A 130 11.53 -19.52 0.98
C SER A 130 11.33 -20.95 0.48
N PRO A 131 10.76 -21.18 -0.70
CA PRO A 131 10.64 -22.52 -1.24
C PRO A 131 12.05 -23.14 -1.28
N ALA A 132 12.19 -24.36 -0.75
CA ALA A 132 13.47 -25.06 -0.62
C ALA A 132 14.21 -25.25 -1.97
N TRP A 133 13.50 -25.03 -3.08
CA TRP A 133 14.04 -25.10 -4.43
C TRP A 133 13.60 -23.87 -5.23
N PRO A 134 14.52 -23.23 -5.98
CA PRO A 134 14.15 -22.17 -6.90
C PRO A 134 13.16 -22.72 -7.92
N ARG A 135 11.97 -22.14 -7.99
CA ARG A 135 11.03 -22.48 -9.06
C ARG A 135 11.61 -21.98 -10.39
N PRO A 136 11.60 -22.79 -11.45
CA PRO A 136 12.00 -22.32 -12.77
C PRO A 136 11.18 -21.10 -13.15
N ALA A 137 11.84 -19.98 -13.49
CA ALA A 137 11.17 -18.76 -13.94
C ALA A 137 10.37 -18.96 -15.24
N ALA A 138 10.69 -20.02 -15.99
CA ALA A 138 9.97 -20.43 -17.19
C ALA A 138 9.48 -21.87 -17.05
N LEU A 139 8.21 -22.09 -17.39
CA LEU A 139 7.67 -23.44 -17.58
C LEU A 139 8.45 -24.17 -18.67
N THR A 140 8.98 -25.34 -18.33
CA THR A 140 9.63 -26.23 -19.29
C THR A 140 8.67 -26.58 -20.43
N ALA A 141 9.22 -26.96 -21.59
CA ALA A 141 8.39 -27.41 -22.72
C ALA A 141 7.47 -28.58 -22.32
N GLN A 142 7.96 -29.49 -21.47
CA GLN A 142 7.19 -30.59 -20.92
C GLN A 142 6.02 -30.11 -20.05
N GLN A 143 6.24 -29.17 -19.14
CA GLN A 143 5.17 -28.61 -18.30
C GLN A 143 4.12 -27.86 -19.14
N ARG A 144 4.55 -27.14 -20.20
CA ARG A 144 3.63 -26.49 -21.14
C ARG A 144 2.79 -27.50 -21.91
N SER A 145 3.39 -28.59 -22.37
CA SER A 145 2.68 -29.68 -23.06
C SER A 145 1.67 -30.37 -22.14
N ALA A 146 2.05 -30.65 -20.89
CA ALA A 146 1.16 -31.26 -19.89
C ALA A 146 -0.05 -30.35 -19.59
N ALA A 147 0.19 -29.06 -19.34
CA ALA A 147 -0.88 -28.08 -19.13
C ALA A 147 -1.81 -27.94 -20.35
N ALA A 148 -1.27 -28.03 -21.57
CA ALA A 148 -2.07 -28.01 -22.79
C ALA A 148 -2.95 -29.27 -22.94
N ALA A 149 -2.42 -30.44 -22.58
CA ALA A 149 -3.16 -31.71 -22.60
C ALA A 149 -4.30 -31.71 -21.57
N GLU A 150 -4.02 -31.29 -20.32
CA GLU A 150 -5.03 -31.16 -19.26
C GLU A 150 -6.14 -30.20 -19.67
N ARG A 151 -5.79 -29.08 -20.32
CA ARG A 151 -6.78 -28.11 -20.81
C ARG A 151 -7.64 -28.67 -21.94
N GLY A 152 -7.05 -29.43 -22.85
CA GLY A 152 -7.81 -30.11 -23.91
C GLY A 152 -8.77 -31.17 -23.36
N GLU A 153 -8.38 -31.87 -22.30
CA GLU A 153 -9.24 -32.83 -21.60
C GLU A 153 -10.40 -32.14 -20.88
N LEU A 154 -10.13 -31.04 -20.17
CA LEU A 154 -11.16 -30.20 -19.55
C LEU A 154 -12.16 -29.68 -20.58
N ASP A 155 -11.70 -29.14 -21.70
CA ASP A 155 -12.57 -28.64 -22.77
C ASP A 155 -13.45 -29.76 -23.35
N ARG A 156 -12.91 -30.99 -23.45
CA ARG A 156 -13.66 -32.16 -23.89
C ARG A 156 -14.75 -32.54 -22.90
N LEU A 157 -14.44 -32.56 -21.60
CA LEU A 157 -15.40 -32.85 -20.53
C LEU A 157 -16.51 -31.79 -20.47
N VAL A 158 -16.15 -30.50 -20.58
CA VAL A 158 -17.13 -29.40 -20.63
C VAL A 158 -18.07 -29.56 -21.83
N ARG A 159 -17.53 -29.86 -23.01
CA ARG A 159 -18.35 -30.08 -24.22
C ARG A 159 -19.24 -31.32 -24.11
N ALA A 160 -18.75 -32.40 -23.51
CA ALA A 160 -19.52 -33.62 -23.27
C ALA A 160 -20.61 -33.43 -22.20
N GLY A 161 -20.37 -32.57 -21.21
CA GLY A 161 -21.36 -32.22 -20.17
C GLY A 161 -22.42 -31.22 -20.64
N ALA A 162 -22.07 -30.30 -21.53
CA ALA A 162 -22.99 -29.28 -22.08
C ALA A 162 -23.98 -29.82 -23.14
N GLY A 163 -23.83 -31.07 -23.56
CA GLY A 163 -24.71 -31.73 -24.53
C GLY A 163 -25.79 -32.63 -23.91
N ARG A 164 -26.02 -32.54 -22.59
CA ARG A 164 -27.09 -33.26 -21.88
C ARG A 164 -28.24 -32.34 -21.50
#